data_AF-A0A2X3Y3V0-F1
#
_entry.id   AF-A0A2X3Y3V0-F1
#
_cell.length_a   1.000
_cell.length_b   1.000
_cell.length_c   1.000
_cell.angle_alpha   90.00
_cell.angle_beta   90.00
_cell.angle_gamma   90.00
#
_symmetry.space_group_name_H-M   'P 1'
#
loop_
_entity.id
_entity.type
_entity.pdbx_description
1 polymer ?
#
loop_
_entity_poly.entity_id
_entity_poly.type
_entity_poly.pdbx_seq_one_letter_code
_entity_poly.pdbx_strand_id
1 'polypeptide(L)' 'MSENLKYLGRQIGLVLLVLLIAVILFFVSLMIGYNIIGNGKGSVFSPETWQELIGKFTGN' A
#
# COMPACT_ATOMS: atom_id res chain seq x y z
N MET A 1 30.13 -20.09 1.80
CA MET A 1 29.06 -19.17 2.26
C MET A 1 28.21 -19.95 3.24
N SER A 2 28.18 -19.58 4.52
CA SER A 2 27.53 -20.39 5.57
C SER A 2 26.05 -20.62 5.23
N GLU A 3 25.54 -21.85 5.39
CA GLU A 3 24.16 -22.19 5.00
C GLU A 3 23.13 -21.23 5.61
N ASN A 4 23.42 -20.71 6.80
CA ASN A 4 22.66 -19.67 7.49
C ASN A 4 22.39 -18.40 6.65
N LEU A 5 23.35 -17.94 5.84
CA LEU A 5 23.17 -16.78 4.96
C LEU A 5 22.15 -17.05 3.84
N LYS A 6 22.13 -18.28 3.32
CA LYS A 6 21.19 -18.70 2.27
C LYS A 6 19.77 -18.85 2.83
N TYR A 7 19.65 -19.37 4.06
CA TYR A 7 18.37 -19.44 4.78
C TYR A 7 17.83 -18.05 5.12
N LEU A 8 18.68 -17.16 5.64
CA LEU A 8 18.29 -15.79 5.98
C LEU A 8 17.83 -15.01 4.75
N GLY A 9 18.56 -15.11 3.64
CA GLY A 9 18.18 -14.47 2.37
C GLY A 9 16.82 -14.95 1.85
N ARG A 10 16.53 -16.26 1.95
CA ARG A 10 15.23 -16.81 1.56
C ARG A 10 14.10 -16.29 2.45
N GLN A 11 14.32 -16.21 3.77
CA GLN A 11 13.31 -15.76 4.71
C GLN A 11 13.00 -14.27 4.54
N ILE A 12 14.04 -13.43 4.35
CA ILE A 12 13.87 -12.01 4.04
C ILE A 12 13.15 -11.83 2.70
N GLY A 13 13.50 -12.64 1.68
CA GLY A 13 12.82 -12.60 0.39
C GLY A 13 11.32 -12.91 0.49
N LEU A 14 10.94 -13.91 1.30
CA LEU A 14 9.53 -14.22 1.54
C LEU A 14 8.81 -13.09 2.29
N VAL A 15 9.43 -12.50 3.31
CA VAL A 15 8.85 -11.36 4.04
C VAL A 15 8.66 -10.16 3.12
N LEU A 16 9.65 -9.84 2.29
CA LEU A 16 9.55 -8.77 1.29
C LEU A 16 8.45 -9.03 0.27
N LEU A 17 8.28 -10.29 -0.16
CA LEU A 17 7.22 -10.66 -1.10
C LEU A 17 5.83 -10.49 -0.47
N VAL A 18 5.65 -10.92 0.78
CA VAL A 18 4.38 -10.71 1.51
C VAL A 18 4.10 -9.22 1.71
N LEU A 19 5.12 -8.42 2.08
CA LEU A 19 4.99 -6.97 2.20
C LEU A 19 4.60 -6.31 0.88
N LEU A 20 5.20 -6.73 -0.24
CA LEU A 20 4.86 -6.22 -1.56
C LEU A 20 3.39 -6.50 -1.90
N ILE A 21 2.92 -7.72 -1.65
CA ILE A 21 1.52 -8.09 -1.87
C ILE A 21 0.59 -7.25 -0.98
N ALA A 22 0.94 -7.05 0.29
CA ALA A 22 0.15 -6.24 1.21
C ALA A 22 0.03 -4.79 0.73
N VAL A 23 1.13 -4.20 0.23
CA VAL A 23 1.14 -2.84 -0.34
C VAL A 23 0.25 -2.76 -1.58
N ILE A 24 0.31 -3.75 -2.48
CA ILE A 24 -0.55 -3.79 -3.66
C ILE A 24 -2.02 -3.88 -3.25
N LEU A 25 -2.38 -4.77 -2.34
CA LEU A 25 -3.75 -4.92 -1.85
C LEU A 25 -4.25 -3.64 -1.17
N PHE A 26 -3.39 -2.94 -0.44
CA PHE A 26 -3.70 -1.66 0.17
C PHE A 26 -4.07 -0.61 -0.88
N PHE A 27 -3.23 -0.42 -1.91
CA PHE A 27 -3.50 0.55 -2.98
C PHE A 27 -4.75 0.18 -3.80
N VAL A 28 -4.95 -1.09 -4.13
CA VAL A 28 -6.14 -1.55 -4.86
C VAL A 28 -7.41 -1.28 -4.05
N SER A 29 -7.40 -1.63 -2.76
CA SER A 29 -8.54 -1.40 -1.87
C SER A 29 -8.82 0.10 -1.72
N LEU A 30 -7.77 0.92 -1.63
CA LEU A 30 -7.89 2.37 -1.54
C LEU A 30 -8.43 2.98 -2.84
N MET A 31 -8.00 2.49 -4.01
CA MET A 31 -8.53 2.93 -5.31
C MET A 31 -10.03 2.62 -5.42
N ILE A 32 -10.45 1.43 -4.99
CA ILE A 32 -11.86 1.01 -4.98
C ILE A 32 -12.64 1.86 -3.97
N GLY A 33 -12.18 1.94 -2.71
CA GLY A 33 -12.86 2.66 -1.65
C GLY A 33 -12.97 4.17 -1.91
N TYR A 34 -11.91 4.78 -2.40
CA TYR A 34 -11.89 6.22 -2.69
C TYR A 34 -12.71 6.57 -3.93
N ASN A 35 -12.47 5.92 -5.07
CA ASN A 35 -13.10 6.33 -6.33
C ASN A 35 -14.53 5.79 -6.51
N ILE A 36 -14.76 4.52 -6.14
CA ILE A 36 -16.06 3.87 -6.41
C ILE A 36 -17.05 4.17 -5.29
N ILE A 37 -16.62 4.02 -4.03
CA ILE A 37 -17.50 4.21 -2.87
C ILE A 37 -17.50 5.67 -2.42
N GLY A 38 -16.32 6.30 -2.36
CA GLY A 38 -16.13 7.64 -1.83
C GLY A 38 -16.40 8.79 -2.82
N ASN A 39 -16.75 8.50 -4.08
CA ASN A 39 -16.87 9.48 -5.17
C ASN A 39 -15.64 10.40 -5.34
N GLY A 40 -14.48 9.95 -4.87
CA GLY A 40 -13.22 10.67 -5.01
C GLY A 40 -12.86 10.86 -6.47
N LYS A 41 -12.27 12.01 -6.80
CA LYS A 41 -11.77 12.30 -8.15
C LYS A 41 -10.25 12.34 -8.09
N GLY A 42 -9.59 11.38 -8.74
CA GLY A 42 -8.14 11.42 -8.90
C GLY A 42 -7.45 10.07 -8.69
N SER A 43 -6.16 10.05 -9.01
CA SER A 43 -5.32 8.88 -8.79
C SER A 43 -4.86 8.84 -7.34
N VAL A 44 -4.92 7.67 -6.70
CA VAL A 44 -4.37 7.44 -5.34
C VAL A 44 -2.86 7.71 -5.28
N PHE A 45 -2.18 7.86 -6.41
CA PHE A 45 -0.78 8.27 -6.46
C PHE A 45 -0.58 9.81 -6.45
N SER A 46 -1.65 10.60 -6.53
CA SER A 46 -1.56 12.07 -6.57
C SER A 46 -1.53 12.66 -5.15
N PRO A 47 -0.66 13.66 -4.87
CA PRO A 47 -0.59 14.31 -3.56
C PRO A 47 -1.93 14.90 -3.10
N GLU A 48 -2.72 15.42 -4.03
CA GLU A 48 -4.02 16.06 -3.78
C GLU A 48 -5.03 15.05 -3.24
N THR A 49 -5.04 13.83 -3.79
CA THR A 49 -5.89 12.72 -3.31
C THR A 49 -5.57 12.37 -1.86
N TRP A 50 -4.28 12.39 -1.48
CA TRP A 50 -3.88 12.16 -0.10
C TRP A 50 -4.26 13.31 0.83
N GLN A 51 -4.17 14.56 0.37
CA GLN A 51 -4.66 15.70 1.15
C GLN A 51 -6.17 15.62 1.39
N GLU A 52 -6.95 15.25 0.37
CA GLU A 52 -8.40 15.04 0.53
C GLU A 52 -8.70 13.89 1.48
N LEU A 53 -8.04 12.74 1.32
CA LEU A 53 -8.20 11.58 2.20
C LEU A 53 -7.90 11.94 3.66
N ILE A 54 -6.78 12.61 3.91
CA ILE A 54 -6.42 13.08 5.26
C ILE A 54 -7.43 14.09 5.77
N GLY A 55 -7.86 15.04 4.93
CA GLY A 55 -8.89 16.04 5.25
C GLY A 55 -10.19 15.42 5.75
N LYS A 56 -10.66 14.35 5.10
CA LYS A 56 -11.85 13.58 5.53
C LYS A 56 -11.70 13.00 6.95
N PHE A 57 -10.50 12.62 7.37
CA PHE A 57 -10.25 12.11 8.73
C PHE A 57 -10.02 13.21 9.75
N THR A 58 -9.50 14.37 9.34
CA THR A 58 -9.20 15.49 10.22
C THR A 58 -10.32 16.53 10.32
N GLY A 59 -11.42 16.36 9.56
CA GLY A 59 -12.59 17.24 9.58
C GLY A 59 -12.38 18.56 8.84
N ASN A 60 -11.48 18.59 7.86
CA ASN A 60 -11.16 19.76 7.03
C ASN A 60 -11.82 19.65 5.65
#